data_AF-A0A7V0MBS3-F1
#
_entry.id   AF-A0A7V0MBS3-F1
#
_cell.length_a   1.000
_cell.length_b   1.000
_cell.length_c   1.000
_cell.angle_alpha   90.00
_cell.angle_beta   90.00
_cell.angle_gamma   90.00
#
_symmetry.space_group_name_H-M   'P 1'
#
loop_
_entity.id
_entity.type
_entity.pdbx_description
1 polymer ?
#
loop_
_entity_poly.entity_id
_entity_poly.type
_entity_poly.pdbx_seq_one_letter_code
_entity_poly.pdbx_strand_id
1 'polypeptide(L)'
;MIKFLLFLIILVLSLAAYAKYIERTNVFFPSEEIEATPEILNLDYEDIYIDTEDSVKINGWFIPNDKAEYTLLFFHGNGGNISN
;
A
#
# COMPACT_ATOMS: atom_id res chain seq x y z
N MET A 1 -39.86 -26.30 -7.09
CA MET A 1 -39.48 -25.02 -7.73
C MET A 1 -39.03 -23.96 -6.73
N ILE A 2 -39.85 -23.55 -5.75
CA ILE A 2 -39.45 -22.53 -4.74
C ILE A 2 -38.16 -22.87 -3.96
N LYS A 3 -38.01 -24.10 -3.46
CA LYS A 3 -36.78 -24.52 -2.76
C LYS A 3 -35.52 -24.42 -3.62
N PHE A 4 -35.66 -24.74 -4.91
CA PHE A 4 -34.57 -24.64 -5.89
C PHE A 4 -34.21 -23.18 -6.18
N LEU A 5 -35.21 -22.31 -6.32
CA LEU A 5 -35.01 -20.87 -6.49
C LEU A 5 -34.33 -20.24 -5.26
N LEU A 6 -34.79 -20.58 -4.05
CA LEU A 6 -34.16 -20.13 -2.80
C LEU A 6 -32.71 -20.59 -2.69
N PHE A 7 -32.42 -21.84 -3.04
CA PHE A 7 -31.06 -22.35 -3.09
C PHE A 7 -30.18 -21.55 -4.05
N LEU A 8 -30.67 -21.26 -5.26
CA LEU A 8 -29.92 -20.49 -6.25
C LEU A 8 -29.64 -19.05 -5.76
N ILE A 9 -30.62 -18.40 -5.12
CA ILE A 9 -30.46 -17.07 -4.53
C ILE A 9 -29.38 -17.10 -3.43
N ILE A 10 -29.46 -18.06 -2.51
CA ILE A 10 -28.48 -18.19 -1.43
C ILE A 10 -27.07 -18.45 -1.99
N LEU A 11 -26.96 -19.27 -3.04
CA LEU A 11 -25.68 -19.55 -3.69
C LEU A 11 -25.08 -18.28 -4.30
N VAL A 12 -25.86 -17.51 -5.06
CA VAL A 12 -25.40 -16.25 -5.67
C VAL A 12 -24.99 -15.23 -4.61
N LEU A 13 -25.79 -15.08 -3.54
CA LEU A 13 -25.45 -14.18 -2.44
C LEU A 13 -24.17 -14.60 -1.72
N SER A 14 -24.00 -15.91 -1.48
CA SER A 14 -22.78 -16.46 -0.86
C SER A 14 -21.54 -16.20 -1.71
N LEU A 15 -21.64 -16.42 -3.03
CA LEU A 15 -20.54 -16.17 -3.96
C LEU A 15 -20.19 -14.67 -4.03
N ALA A 16 -21.19 -13.79 -4.06
CA ALA A 16 -20.96 -12.35 -4.07
C ALA A 16 -20.32 -11.86 -2.76
N ALA A 17 -20.75 -12.40 -1.62
CA ALA A 17 -20.14 -12.11 -0.32
C ALA A 17 -18.69 -12.59 -0.26
N TYR A 18 -18.41 -13.79 -0.78
CA TYR A 18 -17.05 -14.34 -0.84
C TYR A 18 -16.14 -13.52 -1.75
N ALA A 19 -16.61 -13.10 -2.93
CA ALA A 19 -15.86 -12.22 -3.82
C ALA A 19 -15.49 -10.89 -3.13
N LYS A 20 -16.45 -10.25 -2.45
CA LYS A 20 -16.20 -9.03 -1.67
C LYS A 20 -15.22 -9.24 -0.51
N TYR A 21 -15.24 -10.41 0.11
CA TYR A 21 -14.30 -10.75 1.16
C TYR A 21 -12.88 -10.86 0.63
N ILE A 22 -12.68 -11.56 -0.50
CA ILE A 22 -11.38 -11.67 -1.17
C ILE A 22 -10.89 -10.28 -1.57
N GLU A 23 -11.72 -9.48 -2.24
CA GLU A 23 -11.38 -8.12 -2.64
C GLU A 23 -10.83 -7.33 -1.45
N ARG A 24 -11.59 -7.23 -0.35
CA ARG A 24 -11.19 -6.47 0.84
C ARG A 24 -9.89 -6.94 1.48
N THR A 25 -9.65 -8.25 1.48
CA THR A 25 -8.48 -8.84 2.14
C THR A 25 -7.25 -8.89 1.23
N ASN A 26 -7.42 -8.65 -0.08
CA ASN A 26 -6.35 -8.76 -1.07
C ASN A 26 -6.00 -7.44 -1.77
N VAL A 27 -6.50 -6.30 -1.28
CA VAL A 27 -6.17 -4.99 -1.86
C VAL A 27 -4.73 -4.59 -1.60
N PHE A 28 -4.17 -4.90 -0.42
CA PHE A 28 -2.89 -4.36 0.04
C PHE A 28 -2.07 -5.42 0.79
N PHE A 29 -0.84 -5.66 0.35
CA PHE A 29 0.09 -6.66 0.90
C PHE A 29 1.51 -6.09 0.97
N PRO A 30 1.77 -5.11 1.84
CA PRO A 30 3.06 -4.44 1.88
C PRO A 30 4.17 -5.42 2.28
N SER A 31 5.34 -5.25 1.68
CA SER A 31 6.56 -5.88 2.20
C SER A 31 7.02 -5.12 3.45
N GLU A 32 7.32 -5.84 4.53
CA GLU A 32 7.93 -5.24 5.73
C GLU A 32 9.45 -5.09 5.60
N GLU A 33 10.08 -5.85 4.70
CA GLU A 33 11.54 -5.88 4.55
C GLU A 33 12.03 -4.70 3.73
N ILE A 34 12.98 -3.95 4.28
CA ILE A 34 13.71 -2.89 3.57
C ILE A 34 14.89 -3.53 2.84
N GLU A 35 14.74 -3.76 1.53
CA GLU A 35 15.76 -4.48 0.74
C GLU A 35 16.99 -3.61 0.40
N ALA A 36 16.81 -2.30 0.31
CA ALA A 36 17.86 -1.34 -0.03
C ALA A 36 17.56 0.04 0.56
N THR A 37 18.60 0.82 0.83
CA THR A 37 18.52 2.21 1.26
C THR A 37 19.28 3.11 0.28
N PRO A 38 19.08 4.44 0.26
CA PRO A 38 19.81 5.32 -0.66
C PRO A 38 21.35 5.25 -0.52
N GLU A 39 21.86 4.79 0.62
CA GLU A 39 23.29 4.50 0.85
C GLU A 39 23.89 3.54 -0.19
N ILE A 40 23.12 2.61 -0.78
CA ILE A 40 23.64 1.69 -1.81
C ILE A 40 24.09 2.44 -3.07
N LEU A 41 23.60 3.66 -3.27
CA LEU A 41 24.00 4.58 -4.33
C LEU A 41 24.96 5.68 -3.82
N ASN A 42 25.45 5.57 -2.58
CA ASN A 42 26.23 6.60 -1.86
C ASN A 42 25.49 7.94 -1.75
N LEU A 43 24.17 7.91 -1.57
CA LEU A 43 23.37 9.11 -1.32
C LEU A 43 23.15 9.27 0.17
N ASP A 44 23.46 10.46 0.69
CA ASP A 44 23.02 10.87 2.01
C ASP A 44 21.49 11.05 2.01
N TYR A 45 20.83 10.58 3.06
CA TYR A 45 19.39 10.73 3.22
C TYR A 45 19.01 10.89 4.69
N GLU A 46 17.83 11.44 4.91
CA GLU A 46 17.22 11.63 6.22
C GLU A 46 16.01 10.70 6.34
N ASP A 47 15.93 9.96 7.44
CA ASP A 47 14.72 9.23 7.82
C ASP A 47 13.69 10.21 8.37
N ILE A 48 12.59 10.39 7.63
CA ILE A 48 11.55 11.37 7.97
C ILE A 48 10.24 10.67 8.30
N TYR A 49 9.46 11.33 9.15
CA TYR A 49 8.11 10.92 9.49
C TYR A 49 7.15 12.08 9.34
N ILE A 50 6.07 11.85 8.61
CA ILE A 50 5.06 12.86 8.28
C ILE A 50 3.76 12.45 8.96
N ASP A 51 3.27 13.31 9.86
CA ASP A 51 1.96 13.16 10.45
C ASP A 51 0.89 13.70 9.48
N THR A 52 -0.11 12.89 9.20
CA THR A 52 -1.25 13.23 8.34
C THR A 52 -2.42 13.76 9.17
N GLU A 53 -3.37 14.43 8.52
CA GLU A 53 -4.57 14.98 9.18
C GLU A 53 -5.43 13.89 9.84
N ASP A 54 -5.44 12.67 9.30
CA ASP A 54 -6.13 11.50 9.85
C ASP A 54 -5.27 10.70 10.84
N SER A 55 -4.19 11.30 11.36
CA SER A 55 -3.31 10.73 12.39
C SER A 55 -2.54 9.48 11.96
N VAL A 56 -2.42 9.23 10.65
CA VAL A 56 -1.49 8.23 10.11
C VAL A 56 -0.09 8.83 10.07
N LYS A 57 0.89 8.08 10.56
CA LYS A 57 2.30 8.47 10.50
C LYS A 57 2.97 7.77 9.31
N ILE A 58 3.33 8.54 8.29
CA ILE A 58 4.00 8.06 7.08
C ILE A 58 5.51 8.14 7.31
N ASN A 59 6.23 7.07 7.02
CA ASN A 59 7.69 7.05 6.98
C ASN A 59 8.18 7.21 5.53
N GLY A 60 9.32 7.88 5.36
CA GLY A 60 9.95 8.07 4.06
C GLY A 60 11.40 8.53 4.19
N TRP A 61 12.09 8.59 3.06
CA TRP A 61 13.44 9.13 2.98
C TRP A 61 13.47 10.44 2.22
N PHE A 62 14.11 11.44 2.81
CA PHE A 62 14.42 12.69 2.12
C PHE A 62 15.89 12.70 1.71
N ILE A 63 16.16 12.94 0.43
CA ILE A 63 17.52 13.01 -0.12
C ILE A 63 17.82 14.50 -0.36
N PRO A 64 18.52 15.19 0.55
CA PRO A 64 18.75 16.62 0.46
C PRO A 64 19.75 16.96 -0.66
N ASN A 65 19.55 18.12 -1.29
CA ASN A 65 20.53 18.71 -2.20
C ASN A 65 20.38 20.23 -2.19
N ASP A 66 21.36 20.95 -1.64
CA ASP A 66 21.33 22.41 -1.48
C ASP A 66 21.21 23.20 -2.79
N LYS A 67 21.49 22.56 -3.93
CA LYS A 67 21.40 23.17 -5.27
C LYS A 67 20.14 22.77 -6.02
N ALA A 68 19.28 21.93 -5.44
CA ALA A 68 18.06 21.50 -6.09
C ALA A 68 17.03 22.64 -6.13
N GLU A 69 16.54 22.96 -7.31
CA GLU A 69 15.44 23.92 -7.49
C GLU A 69 14.06 23.30 -7.20
N TYR A 70 13.97 21.97 -7.25
CA TYR A 70 12.73 21.22 -7.09
C TYR A 70 12.94 19.95 -6.27
N THR A 71 11.89 19.53 -5.59
CA THR A 71 11.82 18.23 -4.89
C THR A 71 10.89 17.30 -5.64
N LEU A 72 11.34 16.08 -5.92
CA LEU A 72 10.50 15.02 -6.46
C LEU A 72 9.89 14.22 -5.30
N LEU A 73 8.56 14.17 -5.24
CA LEU A 73 7.85 13.26 -4.35
C LEU A 73 7.51 11.98 -5.12
N PHE A 74 8.11 10.88 -4.71
CA PHE A 74 7.91 9.57 -5.30
C PHE A 74 7.16 8.66 -4.33
N PHE A 75 6.23 7.87 -4.85
CA PHE A 75 5.46 6.89 -4.09
C PHE A 75 5.69 5.51 -4.70
N HIS A 76 5.95 4.53 -3.85
CA HIS A 76 6.08 3.14 -4.27
C HIS A 76 4.75 2.56 -4.76
N GLY A 77 4.81 1.42 -5.45
CA GLY A 77 3.65 0.67 -5.88
C GLY A 77 2.95 -0.10 -4.75
N ASN A 78 1.79 -0.68 -5.04
CA ASN A 78 1.12 -1.60 -4.13
C ASN A 78 2.02 -2.83 -3.86
N GLY A 79 2.08 -3.26 -2.60
CA GLY A 79 2.82 -4.44 -2.18
C GLY A 79 4.30 -4.20 -1.83
N GLY A 80 4.79 -2.97 -2.01
CA GLY A 80 6.13 -2.58 -1.60
C GLY A 80 6.16 -1.77 -0.30
N ASN A 81 7.28 -1.11 -0.08
CA ASN A 81 7.52 -0.11 0.94
C ASN A 81 8.47 0.96 0.37
N ILE A 82 9.03 1.82 1.22
CA ILE A 82 9.89 2.95 0.84
C ILE A 82 11.20 2.55 0.13
N SER A 83 11.58 1.26 0.11
CA SER A 83 12.75 0.75 -0.60
C SER A 83 12.49 0.34 -2.06
N ASN A 84 11.25 0.38 -2.53
CA ASN A 84 10.85 0.02 -3.90
C ASN A 84 10.84 1.25 -4.82
#